data_AF-C6H7B7-F1
#
_entry.id   AF-C6H7B7-F1
#
_cell.length_a   1.000
_cell.length_b   1.000
_cell.length_c   1.000
_cell.angle_alpha   90.00
_cell.angle_beta   90.00
_cell.angle_gamma   90.00
#
_symmetry.space_group_name_H-M   'P 1'
#
loop_
_entity.id
_entity.type
_entity.pdbx_description
1 polymer ?
#
loop_
_entity_poly.entity_id
_entity_poly.type
_entity_poly.pdbx_seq_one_letter_code
_entity_poly.pdbx_strand_id
1 'polypeptide(L)'
;MALEEQNEVASHLEDANDLQEGFFPNDDKTQKYGNLLFLLQSEPRHIAHLCRLVTMAEIDSLLQTVMFTIYGNQYESREEHLLLTMFQSVLTYQFDNTPEYSSLLRQNTPVSRMMTTYTRRGPGQAYLKQVLADQINSLIELNDVDLEINPLKVYEAMVQQIEASTGSLPPYLPKSVTAEVAAENEQVQQIIAPRLKTLTDIANAFLETIIDGLEETPYGIRWICKQIRSLSRRKYPDAQDQTICTLIGGFFFLRFINPAIVTPRSYMLIEATPSDKPRRTLTLVAKMLQNLANKPSYAKEPYMSKLQPFVHDNKERVNKFLLDLCEVQDFYESLEMDNYVALSKRDLELQITLNEHPTSAFAAD
;
A
#
# COMPACT_ATOMS: atom_id res chain seq x y z
N MET A 1 5.54 -3.98 -15.23
CA MET A 1 6.02 -4.37 -13.90
C MET A 1 5.01 -4.07 -12.80
N ALA A 2 4.91 -2.88 -12.19
CA ALA A 2 3.96 -2.67 -11.07
C ALA A 2 2.47 -2.89 -11.40
N LEU A 3 2.06 -2.60 -12.64
CA LEU A 3 0.68 -2.83 -13.12
C LEU A 3 0.41 -4.31 -13.48
N GLU A 4 1.44 -5.04 -13.91
CA GLU A 4 1.36 -6.48 -14.20
C GLU A 4 1.28 -7.27 -12.89
N GLU A 5 2.10 -6.90 -11.90
CA GLU A 5 2.07 -7.50 -10.55
C GLU A 5 0.77 -7.19 -9.79
N GLN A 6 0.15 -6.02 -10.01
CA GLN A 6 -1.16 -5.69 -9.42
C GLN A 6 -2.31 -6.46 -10.07
N ASN A 7 -2.22 -6.72 -11.39
CA ASN A 7 -3.18 -7.55 -12.10
C ASN A 7 -3.02 -9.03 -11.74
N GLU A 8 -1.81 -9.54 -11.50
CA GLU A 8 -1.57 -10.90 -10.98
C GLU A 8 -2.21 -11.12 -9.61
N VAL A 9 -2.02 -10.19 -8.67
CA VAL A 9 -2.63 -10.31 -7.33
C VAL A 9 -4.15 -10.19 -7.38
N ALA A 10 -4.70 -9.40 -8.31
CA ALA A 10 -6.14 -9.31 -8.53
C ALA A 10 -6.71 -10.55 -9.24
N SER A 11 -6.01 -11.12 -10.22
CA SER A 11 -6.43 -12.34 -10.91
C SER A 11 -6.39 -13.56 -9.98
N HIS A 12 -5.39 -13.66 -9.10
CA HIS A 12 -5.34 -14.72 -8.09
C HIS A 12 -6.46 -14.64 -7.04
N LEU A 13 -7.09 -13.48 -6.86
CA LEU A 13 -8.29 -13.33 -6.02
C LEU A 13 -9.58 -13.72 -6.78
N GLU A 14 -9.60 -13.59 -8.11
CA GLU A 14 -10.74 -13.99 -8.97
C GLU A 14 -10.73 -15.48 -9.32
N ASP A 15 -9.55 -16.12 -9.40
CA ASP A 15 -9.38 -17.57 -9.64
C ASP A 15 -9.85 -18.44 -8.46
N ALA A 16 -10.32 -17.83 -7.37
CA ALA A 16 -10.83 -18.50 -6.16
C ALA A 16 -12.14 -19.30 -6.36
N ASN A 17 -12.69 -19.36 -7.57
CA ASN A 17 -13.97 -20.03 -7.85
C ASN A 17 -13.85 -21.48 -8.37
N ASP A 18 -12.66 -21.97 -8.69
CA ASP A 18 -12.48 -23.38 -9.07
C ASP A 18 -12.28 -24.26 -7.82
N LEU A 19 -13.37 -24.42 -7.06
CA LEU A 19 -13.49 -25.35 -5.95
C LEU A 19 -13.41 -26.80 -6.45
N GLN A 20 -12.24 -27.44 -6.38
CA GLN A 20 -12.20 -28.91 -6.43
C GLN A 20 -12.74 -29.45 -5.10
N GLU A 21 -13.85 -30.20 -5.14
CA GLU A 21 -14.40 -30.91 -3.98
C GLU A 21 -13.41 -32.00 -3.52
N GLY A 22 -12.52 -31.65 -2.59
CA GLY A 22 -11.75 -32.62 -1.82
C GLY A 22 -12.65 -33.40 -0.85
N PHE A 23 -12.22 -34.60 -0.46
CA PHE A 23 -12.88 -35.38 0.59
C PHE A 23 -12.22 -35.08 1.94
N PHE A 24 -13.00 -34.72 2.97
CA PHE A 24 -12.46 -34.58 4.33
C PHE A 24 -11.86 -35.92 4.77
N PRO A 25 -10.65 -35.94 5.37
CA PRO A 25 -10.09 -37.15 5.92
C PRO A 25 -10.96 -37.64 7.10
N ASN A 26 -10.82 -38.92 7.48
CA ASN A 26 -11.58 -39.52 8.58
C ASN A 26 -11.50 -38.67 9.88
N ASP A 27 -12.53 -38.78 10.74
CA ASP A 27 -12.72 -37.93 11.92
C ASP A 27 -11.46 -37.73 12.79
N ASP A 28 -10.64 -38.77 12.97
CA ASP A 28 -9.37 -38.72 13.69
C ASP A 28 -8.32 -37.78 13.03
N LYS A 29 -8.17 -37.83 11.70
CA LYS A 29 -7.25 -36.94 10.99
C LYS A 29 -7.75 -35.50 11.01
N THR A 30 -9.05 -35.28 10.84
CA THR A 30 -9.67 -33.95 10.93
C THR A 30 -9.43 -33.33 12.30
N GLN A 31 -9.61 -34.12 13.37
CA GLN A 31 -9.30 -33.67 14.73
C GLN A 31 -7.82 -33.32 14.93
N LYS A 32 -6.89 -34.13 14.37
CA LYS A 32 -5.44 -33.86 14.44
C LYS A 32 -5.05 -32.58 13.70
N TYR A 33 -5.61 -32.34 12.51
CA TYR A 33 -5.39 -31.08 11.79
C TYR A 33 -5.99 -29.89 12.52
N GLY A 34 -7.18 -30.03 13.11
CA GLY A 34 -7.77 -29.01 13.98
C GLY A 34 -6.83 -28.64 15.14
N ASN A 35 -6.26 -29.63 15.81
CA ASN A 35 -5.28 -29.40 16.88
C ASN A 35 -4.01 -28.68 16.39
N LEU A 36 -3.50 -29.05 15.21
CA LEU A 36 -2.34 -28.38 14.59
C LEU A 36 -2.65 -26.91 14.27
N LEU A 37 -3.80 -26.64 13.67
CA LEU A 37 -4.21 -25.29 13.27
C LEU A 37 -4.48 -24.41 14.48
N PHE A 38 -5.09 -24.98 15.53
CA PHE A 38 -5.23 -24.31 16.82
C PHE A 38 -3.86 -23.95 17.42
N LEU A 39 -2.86 -24.83 17.32
CA LEU A 39 -1.50 -24.54 17.77
C LEU A 39 -0.85 -23.43 16.93
N LEU A 40 -1.03 -23.45 15.60
CA LEU A 40 -0.51 -22.40 14.70
C LEU A 40 -1.15 -21.03 14.97
N GLN A 41 -2.44 -21.00 15.31
CA GLN A 41 -3.16 -19.78 15.68
C GLN A 41 -2.74 -19.28 17.06
N SER A 42 -2.65 -20.18 18.05
CA SER A 42 -2.34 -19.83 19.44
C SER A 42 -0.87 -19.48 19.67
N GLU A 43 0.03 -19.98 18.81
CA GLU A 43 1.47 -19.70 18.86
C GLU A 43 1.97 -19.04 17.57
N PRO A 44 1.79 -17.71 17.42
CA PRO A 44 2.16 -16.95 16.20
C PRO A 44 3.60 -17.12 15.72
N ARG A 45 4.51 -17.54 16.62
CA ARG A 45 5.93 -17.80 16.34
C ARG A 45 6.16 -18.79 15.21
N HIS A 46 5.30 -19.81 15.04
CA HIS A 46 5.46 -20.83 14.02
C HIS A 46 5.19 -20.26 12.63
N ILE A 47 4.08 -19.53 12.49
CA ILE A 47 3.73 -18.82 11.25
C ILE A 47 4.78 -17.76 10.92
N ALA A 48 5.23 -17.00 11.93
CA ALA A 48 6.31 -16.03 11.76
C ALA A 48 7.62 -16.67 11.28
N HIS A 49 7.88 -17.94 11.63
CA HIS A 49 9.02 -18.68 11.07
C HIS A 49 8.80 -19.07 9.62
N LEU A 50 7.61 -19.58 9.29
CA LEU A 50 7.24 -19.95 7.91
C LEU A 50 7.33 -18.76 6.95
N CYS A 51 6.81 -17.59 7.34
CA CYS A 51 6.91 -16.36 6.53
C CYS A 51 8.34 -15.91 6.22
N ARG A 52 9.34 -16.39 6.97
CA ARG A 52 10.76 -16.10 6.74
C ARG A 52 11.45 -17.12 5.84
N LEU A 53 10.86 -18.30 5.65
CA LEU A 53 11.42 -19.39 4.86
C LEU A 53 10.78 -19.51 3.48
N VAL A 54 9.55 -19.04 3.33
CA VAL A 54 8.77 -19.12 2.09
C VAL A 54 9.40 -18.28 0.97
N THR A 55 9.30 -18.78 -0.27
CA THR A 55 9.76 -18.05 -1.44
C THR A 55 8.79 -16.92 -1.83
N MET A 56 9.24 -16.01 -2.69
CA MET A 56 8.36 -14.98 -3.26
C MET A 56 7.23 -15.54 -4.13
N ALA A 57 7.35 -16.77 -4.63
CA ALA A 57 6.30 -17.41 -5.43
C ALA A 57 5.18 -18.00 -4.56
N GLU A 58 5.49 -18.36 -3.31
CA GLU A 58 4.56 -19.06 -2.40
C GLU A 58 3.97 -18.11 -1.34
N ILE A 59 4.57 -16.92 -1.16
CA ILE A 59 4.18 -15.99 -0.09
C ILE A 59 2.70 -15.60 -0.18
N ASP A 60 2.18 -15.31 -1.36
CA ASP A 60 0.81 -14.83 -1.49
C ASP A 60 -0.19 -15.92 -1.08
N SER A 61 0.05 -17.18 -1.45
CA SER A 61 -0.76 -18.32 -1.00
C SER A 61 -0.71 -18.48 0.53
N LEU A 62 0.48 -18.41 1.14
CA LEU A 62 0.61 -18.48 2.60
C LEU A 62 -0.13 -17.33 3.28
N LEU A 63 0.00 -16.10 2.77
CA LEU A 63 -0.64 -14.93 3.35
C LEU A 63 -2.16 -14.98 3.22
N GLN A 64 -2.69 -15.57 2.15
CA GLN A 64 -4.13 -15.79 2.02
C GLN A 64 -4.64 -16.67 3.17
N THR A 65 -4.05 -17.84 3.36
CA THR A 65 -4.42 -18.76 4.45
C THR A 65 -4.23 -18.13 5.83
N VAL A 66 -3.12 -17.41 6.05
CA VAL A 66 -2.85 -16.81 7.37
C VAL A 66 -3.83 -15.67 7.67
N MET A 67 -4.06 -14.74 6.75
CA MET A 67 -4.80 -13.51 7.03
C MET A 67 -6.32 -13.61 6.87
N PHE A 68 -6.80 -14.56 6.07
CA PHE A 68 -8.21 -14.72 5.76
C PHE A 68 -8.81 -16.03 6.29
N THR A 69 -7.98 -17.01 6.66
CA THR A 69 -8.44 -18.29 7.24
C THR A 69 -8.05 -18.43 8.70
N ILE A 70 -6.74 -18.43 9.02
CA ILE A 70 -6.25 -18.68 10.40
C ILE A 70 -6.55 -17.49 11.33
N TYR A 71 -6.39 -16.27 10.83
CA TYR A 71 -6.73 -15.02 11.53
C TYR A 71 -7.79 -14.23 10.74
N GLY A 72 -8.72 -14.97 10.14
CA GLY A 72 -9.73 -14.42 9.24
C GLY A 72 -10.75 -13.52 9.95
N ASN A 73 -11.00 -13.74 11.25
CA ASN A 73 -11.96 -12.95 12.00
C ASN A 73 -11.36 -11.61 12.44
N GLN A 74 -11.26 -10.69 11.49
CA GLN A 74 -10.69 -9.34 11.68
C GLN A 74 -11.43 -8.44 12.70
N TYR A 75 -12.58 -8.88 13.22
CA TYR A 75 -13.35 -8.16 14.23
C TYR A 75 -13.21 -8.78 15.64
N GLU A 76 -12.56 -9.94 15.75
CA GLU A 76 -12.24 -10.56 17.04
C GLU A 76 -10.87 -10.08 17.53
N SER A 77 -10.87 -9.41 18.68
CA SER A 77 -9.66 -8.80 19.28
C SER A 77 -8.52 -9.81 19.42
N ARG A 78 -8.83 -11.03 19.85
CA ARG A 78 -7.83 -12.08 20.08
C ARG A 78 -7.11 -12.46 18.79
N GLU A 79 -7.84 -12.77 17.72
CA GLU A 79 -7.22 -13.13 16.44
C GLU A 79 -6.39 -11.98 15.87
N GLU A 80 -6.91 -10.76 15.98
CA GLU A 80 -6.19 -9.56 15.54
C GLU A 80 -4.87 -9.37 16.30
N HIS A 81 -4.91 -9.48 17.63
CA HIS A 81 -3.72 -9.34 18.48
C HIS A 81 -2.70 -10.46 18.25
N LEU A 82 -3.15 -11.70 17.99
CA LEU A 82 -2.26 -12.81 17.62
C LEU A 82 -1.60 -12.57 16.25
N LEU A 83 -2.36 -12.09 15.26
CA LEU A 83 -1.82 -11.71 13.96
C LEU A 83 -0.80 -10.56 14.08
N LEU A 84 -1.09 -9.54 14.87
CA LEU A 84 -0.15 -8.44 15.12
C LEU A 84 1.11 -8.93 15.86
N THR A 85 0.98 -9.91 16.77
CA THR A 85 2.13 -10.55 17.41
C THR A 85 3.01 -11.30 16.39
N MET A 86 2.40 -11.99 15.42
CA MET A 86 3.09 -12.60 14.28
C MET A 86 3.89 -11.55 13.50
N PHE A 87 3.23 -10.43 13.16
CA PHE A 87 3.81 -9.30 12.45
C PHE A 87 5.04 -8.74 13.18
N GLN A 88 4.95 -8.52 14.49
CA GLN A 88 6.07 -8.04 15.29
C GLN A 88 7.25 -8.99 15.23
N SER A 89 7.03 -10.30 15.32
CA SER A 89 8.13 -11.28 15.22
C SER A 89 8.81 -11.22 13.86
N VAL A 90 8.05 -11.12 12.77
CA VAL A 90 8.58 -11.07 11.40
C VAL A 90 9.30 -9.74 11.13
N LEU A 91 8.72 -8.62 11.54
CA LEU A 91 9.32 -7.28 11.43
C LEU A 91 10.62 -7.19 12.23
N THR A 92 10.63 -7.68 13.47
CA THR A 92 11.83 -7.71 14.32
C THR A 92 12.97 -8.42 13.61
N TYR A 93 12.71 -9.61 13.06
CA TYR A 93 13.71 -10.35 12.29
C TYR A 93 14.20 -9.58 11.07
N GLN A 94 13.31 -8.97 10.29
CA GLN A 94 13.71 -8.19 9.12
C GLN A 94 14.59 -7.00 9.51
N PHE A 95 14.23 -6.28 10.57
CA PHE A 95 15.04 -5.19 11.09
C PHE A 95 16.40 -5.69 11.51
N ASP A 96 16.51 -6.78 12.27
CA ASP A 96 17.80 -7.28 12.76
C ASP A 96 18.71 -7.74 11.60
N ASN A 97 18.14 -8.32 10.54
CA ASN A 97 18.90 -8.92 9.43
C ASN A 97 19.11 -8.02 8.19
N THR A 98 18.52 -6.82 8.13
CA THR A 98 18.72 -5.90 7.00
C THR A 98 19.84 -4.90 7.31
N PRO A 99 21.04 -4.97 6.69
CA PRO A 99 22.15 -4.10 7.07
C PRO A 99 21.92 -2.63 6.68
N GLU A 100 21.37 -2.40 5.49
CA GLU A 100 21.23 -1.06 4.93
C GLU A 100 19.87 -0.43 5.24
N TYR A 101 19.91 0.80 5.74
CA TYR A 101 18.72 1.61 5.98
C TYR A 101 17.91 1.85 4.69
N SER A 102 18.59 2.08 3.57
CA SER A 102 17.97 2.41 2.27
C SER A 102 17.16 1.27 1.66
N SER A 103 17.44 0.02 2.03
CA SER A 103 16.73 -1.16 1.53
C SER A 103 15.63 -1.65 2.49
N LEU A 104 15.77 -1.33 3.78
CA LEU A 104 14.84 -1.70 4.84
C LEU A 104 13.42 -1.23 4.53
N LEU A 105 12.48 -2.20 4.54
CA LEU A 105 11.09 -2.00 4.16
C LEU A 105 10.91 -1.30 2.80
N ARG A 106 11.88 -1.30 1.89
CA ARG A 106 11.70 -0.79 0.51
C ARG A 106 11.77 -1.90 -0.52
N GLN A 107 12.60 -2.90 -0.27
CA GLN A 107 12.67 -4.09 -1.11
C GLN A 107 11.36 -4.87 -1.09
N ASN A 108 11.10 -5.57 -2.19
CA ASN A 108 10.02 -6.54 -2.28
C ASN A 108 10.46 -7.81 -1.55
N THR A 109 10.05 -7.92 -0.30
CA THR A 109 10.32 -9.06 0.60
C THR A 109 9.01 -9.69 1.07
N PRO A 110 9.05 -10.92 1.61
CA PRO A 110 7.88 -11.54 2.23
C PRO A 110 7.18 -10.64 3.27
N VAL A 111 7.96 -9.94 4.09
CA VAL A 111 7.43 -9.00 5.10
C VAL A 111 6.73 -7.80 4.45
N SER A 112 7.27 -7.29 3.35
CA SER A 112 6.67 -6.18 2.62
C SER A 112 5.37 -6.58 1.91
N ARG A 113 5.28 -7.82 1.43
CA ARG A 113 4.03 -8.41 0.89
C ARG A 113 3.02 -8.58 2.03
N MET A 114 3.46 -9.15 3.15
CA MET A 114 2.64 -9.31 4.37
C MET A 114 2.00 -8.00 4.82
N MET A 115 2.78 -6.91 4.92
CA MET A 115 2.25 -5.58 5.22
C MET A 115 1.22 -5.08 4.20
N THR A 116 1.47 -5.28 2.90
CA THR A 116 0.55 -4.89 1.83
C THR A 116 -0.75 -5.71 1.86
N THR A 117 -0.67 -7.00 2.16
CA THR A 117 -1.87 -7.87 2.24
C THR A 117 -2.72 -7.52 3.46
N TYR A 118 -2.09 -7.20 4.59
CA TYR A 118 -2.82 -6.81 5.80
C TYR A 118 -3.64 -5.53 5.60
N THR A 119 -3.10 -4.54 4.89
CA THR A 119 -3.83 -3.28 4.60
C THR A 119 -5.03 -3.47 3.67
N ARG A 120 -5.13 -4.62 2.99
CA ARG A 120 -6.28 -5.01 2.15
C ARG A 120 -7.41 -5.69 2.93
N ARG A 121 -7.22 -5.98 4.22
CA ARG A 121 -8.29 -6.49 5.10
C ARG A 121 -9.39 -5.42 5.28
N GLY A 122 -10.56 -5.85 5.72
CA GLY A 122 -11.77 -5.01 5.77
C GLY A 122 -11.59 -3.66 6.46
N PRO A 123 -10.95 -3.55 7.65
CA PRO A 123 -10.73 -2.28 8.30
C PRO A 123 -9.88 -1.31 7.47
N GLY A 124 -8.82 -1.79 6.83
CA GLY A 124 -7.98 -0.98 5.95
C GLY A 124 -8.75 -0.49 4.72
N GLN A 125 -9.59 -1.36 4.14
CA GLN A 125 -10.41 -1.01 3.00
C GLN A 125 -11.52 0.00 3.35
N ALA A 126 -12.18 -0.17 4.51
CA ALA A 126 -13.18 0.76 5.01
C ALA A 126 -12.59 2.16 5.22
N TYR A 127 -11.39 2.24 5.80
CA TYR A 127 -10.65 3.49 5.95
C TYR A 127 -10.34 4.16 4.61
N LEU A 128 -9.80 3.40 3.64
CA LEU A 128 -9.51 3.96 2.30
C LEU A 128 -10.78 4.50 1.63
N LYS A 129 -11.91 3.81 1.78
CA LYS A 129 -13.20 4.28 1.26
C LYS A 129 -13.63 5.58 1.93
N GLN A 130 -13.53 5.66 3.24
CA GLN A 130 -13.90 6.85 4.00
C GLN A 130 -13.01 8.06 3.67
N VAL A 131 -11.70 7.86 3.50
CA VAL A 131 -10.73 8.95 3.35
C VAL A 131 -10.48 9.35 1.90
N LEU A 132 -10.54 8.42 0.94
CA LEU A 132 -10.10 8.68 -0.43
C LEU A 132 -11.23 8.69 -1.46
N ALA A 133 -12.35 8.00 -1.22
CA ALA A 133 -13.36 7.81 -2.26
C ALA A 133 -13.92 9.12 -2.79
N ASP A 134 -14.29 10.06 -1.91
CA ASP A 134 -14.89 11.33 -2.32
C ASP A 134 -13.92 12.19 -3.13
N GLN A 135 -12.65 12.26 -2.70
CA GLN A 135 -11.60 13.01 -3.41
C GLN A 135 -11.28 12.40 -4.78
N ILE A 136 -11.25 11.07 -4.88
CA ILE A 136 -11.03 10.36 -6.14
C ILE A 136 -12.20 10.56 -7.10
N ASN A 137 -13.44 10.40 -6.63
CA ASN A 137 -14.63 10.60 -7.47
C ASN A 137 -14.74 12.05 -7.94
N SER A 138 -14.53 13.03 -7.05
CA SER A 138 -14.52 14.45 -7.41
C SER A 138 -13.50 14.77 -8.51
N LEU A 139 -12.31 14.16 -8.45
CA LEU A 139 -11.27 14.33 -9.48
C LEU A 139 -11.68 13.69 -10.81
N ILE A 140 -12.29 12.51 -10.77
CA ILE A 140 -12.75 11.81 -11.98
C ILE A 140 -13.86 12.60 -12.69
N GLU A 141 -14.77 13.21 -11.93
CA GLU A 141 -15.86 14.03 -12.47
C GLU A 141 -15.37 15.25 -13.26
N LEU A 142 -14.15 15.73 -13.01
CA LEU A 142 -13.54 16.82 -13.76
C LEU A 142 -13.29 16.51 -15.25
N ASN A 143 -13.32 15.22 -15.66
CA ASN A 143 -13.27 14.58 -17.00
C ASN A 143 -12.40 15.19 -18.12
N ASP A 144 -12.40 16.51 -18.32
CA ASP A 144 -11.74 17.22 -19.40
C ASP A 144 -10.45 17.97 -19.01
N VAL A 145 -10.16 18.12 -17.73
CA VAL A 145 -8.97 18.86 -17.26
C VAL A 145 -7.69 18.06 -17.50
N ASP A 146 -6.88 18.52 -18.46
CA ASP A 146 -5.53 17.99 -18.68
C ASP A 146 -4.52 18.68 -17.75
N LEU A 147 -4.03 17.94 -16.76
CA LEU A 147 -3.00 18.38 -15.81
C LEU A 147 -1.62 17.78 -16.11
N GLU A 148 -1.33 17.40 -17.37
CA GLU A 148 0.02 17.00 -17.77
C GLU A 148 0.98 18.19 -17.61
N ILE A 149 2.06 17.96 -16.86
CA ILE A 149 3.09 18.94 -16.54
C ILE A 149 4.46 18.56 -17.12
N ASN A 150 4.57 17.43 -17.82
CA ASN A 150 5.79 17.07 -18.54
C ASN A 150 5.95 18.01 -19.76
N PRO A 151 7.00 18.86 -19.81
CA PRO A 151 7.15 19.84 -20.87
C PRO A 151 7.19 19.25 -22.27
N LEU A 152 7.81 18.09 -22.44
CA LEU A 152 7.90 17.44 -23.75
C LEU A 152 6.52 17.03 -24.27
N LYS A 153 5.70 16.42 -23.42
CA LYS A 153 4.33 16.02 -23.78
C LYS A 153 3.43 17.22 -24.04
N VAL A 154 3.57 18.28 -23.23
CA VAL A 154 2.82 19.53 -23.43
C VAL A 154 3.21 20.20 -24.74
N TYR A 155 4.51 20.22 -25.07
CA TYR A 155 5.01 20.72 -26.35
C TYR A 155 4.44 19.92 -27.53
N GLU A 156 4.49 18.58 -27.47
CA GLU A 156 3.95 17.70 -28.51
C GLU A 156 2.45 17.95 -28.73
N ALA A 157 1.66 18.05 -27.66
CA ALA A 157 0.24 18.36 -27.74
C ALA A 157 -0.03 19.75 -28.32
N MET A 158 0.74 20.76 -27.91
CA MET A 158 0.65 22.12 -28.44
C MET A 158 0.94 22.17 -29.94
N VAL A 159 2.01 21.51 -30.40
CA VAL A 159 2.39 21.42 -31.82
C VAL A 159 1.28 20.74 -32.63
N GLN A 160 0.74 19.62 -32.14
CA GLN A 160 -0.35 18.90 -32.81
C GLN A 160 -1.61 19.78 -32.91
N GLN A 161 -1.94 20.52 -31.86
CA GLN A 161 -3.10 21.42 -31.85
C GLN A 161 -2.92 22.59 -32.83
N ILE A 162 -1.71 23.17 -32.91
CA ILE A 162 -1.39 24.21 -33.89
C ILE A 162 -1.51 23.66 -35.31
N GLU A 163 -0.83 22.55 -35.62
CA GLU A 163 -0.86 21.90 -36.94
C GLU A 163 -2.30 21.58 -37.39
N ALA A 164 -3.14 21.08 -36.48
CA ALA A 164 -4.55 20.80 -36.74
C ALA A 164 -5.39 22.07 -37.00
N SER A 165 -5.07 23.19 -36.34
CA SER A 165 -5.81 24.44 -36.46
C SER A 165 -5.39 25.32 -37.65
N THR A 166 -4.09 25.38 -37.96
CA THR A 166 -3.51 26.24 -39.01
C THR A 166 -3.21 25.48 -40.30
N GLY A 167 -3.31 24.14 -40.30
CA GLY A 167 -3.01 23.27 -41.44
C GLY A 167 -1.51 23.16 -41.78
N SER A 168 -0.65 23.93 -41.10
CA SER A 168 0.80 23.94 -41.28
C SER A 168 1.50 24.48 -40.02
N LEU A 169 2.71 24.00 -39.74
CA LEU A 169 3.50 24.47 -38.61
C LEU A 169 4.25 25.76 -38.95
N PRO A 170 4.30 26.75 -38.03
CA PRO A 170 5.11 27.94 -38.21
C PRO A 170 6.60 27.57 -38.41
N PRO A 171 7.36 28.30 -39.26
CA PRO A 171 8.76 27.97 -39.56
C PRO A 171 9.70 27.96 -38.34
N TYR A 172 9.33 28.71 -37.30
CA TYR A 172 10.10 28.81 -36.05
C TYR A 172 9.76 27.72 -35.03
N LEU A 173 8.74 26.89 -35.28
CA LEU A 173 8.27 25.87 -34.34
C LEU A 173 8.60 24.46 -34.87
N PRO A 174 9.70 23.83 -34.40
CA PRO A 174 10.08 22.50 -34.84
C PRO A 174 9.07 21.44 -34.39
N LYS A 175 8.82 20.43 -35.22
CA LYS A 175 7.85 19.36 -34.94
C LYS A 175 8.22 18.49 -33.74
N SER A 176 9.51 18.35 -33.46
CA SER A 176 10.04 17.59 -32.32
C SER A 176 11.23 18.34 -31.72
N VAL A 177 11.36 18.26 -30.40
CA VAL A 177 12.40 18.90 -29.61
C VAL A 177 12.86 17.96 -28.49
N THR A 178 13.99 18.27 -27.86
CA THR A 178 14.40 17.56 -26.63
C THR A 178 13.59 18.03 -25.43
N ALA A 179 13.64 17.27 -24.33
CA ALA A 179 12.92 17.62 -23.10
C ALA A 179 13.40 18.95 -22.51
N GLU A 180 14.69 19.27 -22.64
CA GLU A 180 15.29 20.52 -22.18
C GLU A 180 14.76 21.72 -22.98
N VAL A 181 14.73 21.60 -24.31
CA VAL A 181 14.21 22.67 -25.19
C VAL A 181 12.71 22.87 -24.97
N ALA A 182 11.94 21.79 -24.79
CA ALA A 182 10.52 21.90 -24.44
C ALA A 182 10.31 22.59 -23.07
N ALA A 183 11.20 22.33 -22.11
CA ALA A 183 11.15 22.96 -20.79
C ALA A 183 11.52 24.45 -20.81
N GLU A 184 12.32 24.91 -21.77
CA GLU A 184 12.67 26.33 -21.92
C GLU A 184 11.65 27.13 -22.76
N ASN A 185 10.72 26.45 -23.46
CA ASN A 185 9.73 27.10 -24.30
C ASN A 185 8.71 27.92 -23.48
N GLU A 186 8.60 29.23 -23.76
CA GLU A 186 7.72 30.14 -23.02
C GLU A 186 6.23 29.78 -23.11
N GLN A 187 5.75 29.34 -24.27
CA GLN A 187 4.34 28.96 -24.46
C GLN A 187 4.01 27.69 -23.64
N VAL A 188 4.92 26.71 -23.64
CA VAL A 188 4.80 25.50 -22.80
C VAL A 188 4.77 25.87 -21.33
N GLN A 189 5.64 26.78 -20.86
CA GLN A 189 5.64 27.25 -19.47
C GLN A 189 4.34 27.97 -19.09
N GLN A 190 3.78 28.79 -19.99
CA GLN A 190 2.48 29.45 -19.79
C GLN A 190 1.32 28.46 -19.69
N ILE A 191 1.37 27.33 -20.41
CA ILE A 191 0.38 26.25 -20.30
C ILE A 191 0.55 25.46 -18.99
N ILE A 192 1.80 25.19 -18.58
CA ILE A 192 2.10 24.37 -17.39
C ILE A 192 1.80 25.12 -16.09
N ALA A 193 2.05 26.43 -16.02
CA ALA A 193 1.89 27.22 -14.80
C ALA A 193 0.51 27.09 -14.12
N PRO A 194 -0.64 27.27 -14.81
CA PRO A 194 -1.95 27.05 -14.19
C PRO A 194 -2.21 25.58 -13.83
N ARG A 195 -1.71 24.62 -14.64
CA ARG A 195 -1.85 23.18 -14.36
C ARG A 195 -1.13 22.79 -13.06
N LEU A 196 0.08 23.32 -12.83
CA LEU A 196 0.85 23.11 -11.61
C LEU A 196 0.10 23.59 -10.36
N LYS A 197 -0.53 24.76 -10.46
CA LYS A 197 -1.35 25.31 -9.36
C LYS A 197 -2.52 24.38 -9.04
N THR A 198 -3.34 24.04 -10.05
CA THR A 198 -4.48 23.13 -9.86
C THR A 198 -4.06 21.77 -9.32
N LEU A 199 -2.96 21.19 -9.84
CA LEU A 199 -2.44 19.92 -9.36
C LEU A 199 -1.98 19.99 -7.90
N THR A 200 -1.36 21.10 -7.51
CA THR A 200 -0.93 21.34 -6.12
C THR A 200 -2.13 21.49 -5.19
N ASP A 201 -3.18 22.20 -5.62
CA ASP A 201 -4.42 22.37 -4.86
C ASP A 201 -5.11 21.01 -4.64
N ILE A 202 -5.20 20.18 -5.70
CA ILE A 202 -5.73 18.82 -5.61
C ILE A 202 -4.89 17.97 -4.64
N ALA A 203 -3.56 17.96 -4.79
CA ALA A 203 -2.69 17.16 -3.93
C ALA A 203 -2.76 17.60 -2.46
N ASN A 204 -2.97 18.90 -2.20
CA ASN A 204 -3.19 19.42 -0.85
C ASN A 204 -4.52 18.93 -0.27
N ALA A 205 -5.61 18.90 -1.05
CA ALA A 205 -6.91 18.40 -0.59
C ALA A 205 -6.87 16.91 -0.24
N PHE A 206 -6.20 16.09 -1.06
CA PHE A 206 -5.92 14.69 -0.72
C PHE A 206 -5.15 14.57 0.58
N LEU A 207 -4.07 15.34 0.71
CA LEU A 207 -3.21 15.28 1.88
C LEU A 207 -3.92 15.71 3.17
N GLU A 208 -4.73 16.75 3.10
CA GLU A 208 -5.55 17.25 4.21
C GLU A 208 -6.54 16.18 4.67
N THR A 209 -7.29 15.58 3.74
CA THR A 209 -8.23 14.49 4.06
C THR A 209 -7.53 13.29 4.72
N ILE A 210 -6.31 12.95 4.26
CA ILE A 210 -5.51 11.86 4.86
C ILE A 210 -5.04 12.22 6.28
N ILE A 211 -4.61 13.45 6.51
CA ILE A 211 -4.15 13.91 7.82
C ILE A 211 -5.31 13.96 8.82
N ASP A 212 -6.46 14.46 8.38
CA ASP A 212 -7.67 14.57 9.20
C ASP A 212 -8.25 13.18 9.53
N GLY A 213 -8.02 12.18 8.67
CA GLY A 213 -8.39 10.78 8.90
C GLY A 213 -7.55 10.01 9.94
N LEU A 214 -6.75 10.70 10.77
CA LEU A 214 -5.86 10.04 11.73
C LEU A 214 -6.62 9.09 12.69
N GLU A 215 -7.77 9.51 13.21
CA GLU A 215 -8.51 8.74 14.22
C GLU A 215 -9.29 7.57 13.61
N GLU A 216 -9.65 7.69 12.33
CA GLU A 216 -10.28 6.65 11.52
C GLU A 216 -9.27 5.57 11.10
N THR A 217 -7.96 5.84 11.24
CA THR A 217 -6.95 4.87 10.84
C THR A 217 -7.04 3.62 11.72
N PRO A 218 -7.20 2.41 11.14
CA PRO A 218 -7.38 1.18 11.89
C PRO A 218 -6.25 0.92 12.89
N TYR A 219 -6.62 0.41 14.07
CA TYR A 219 -5.69 0.16 15.18
C TYR A 219 -4.46 -0.62 14.73
N GLY A 220 -4.61 -1.74 14.04
CA GLY A 220 -3.45 -2.56 13.68
C GLY A 220 -2.55 -1.92 12.61
N ILE A 221 -3.07 -1.03 11.74
CA ILE A 221 -2.23 -0.21 10.85
C ILE A 221 -1.41 0.79 11.68
N ARG A 222 -2.05 1.50 12.62
CA ARG A 222 -1.36 2.41 13.56
C ARG A 222 -0.33 1.66 14.40
N TRP A 223 -0.65 0.45 14.84
CA TRP A 223 0.25 -0.40 15.63
C TRP A 223 1.45 -0.89 14.81
N ILE A 224 1.27 -1.27 13.54
CA ILE A 224 2.40 -1.59 12.64
C ILE A 224 3.30 -0.35 12.47
N CYS A 225 2.73 0.84 12.28
CA CYS A 225 3.52 2.10 12.26
C CYS A 225 4.32 2.29 13.56
N LYS A 226 3.69 2.07 14.73
CA LYS A 226 4.36 2.09 16.04
C LYS A 226 5.52 1.09 16.13
N GLN A 227 5.33 -0.14 15.64
CA GLN A 227 6.40 -1.15 15.64
C GLN A 227 7.55 -0.76 14.72
N ILE A 228 7.26 -0.24 13.52
CA ILE A 228 8.29 0.29 12.60
C ILE A 228 9.10 1.38 13.33
N ARG A 229 8.44 2.35 13.96
CA ARG A 229 9.12 3.42 14.73
C ARG A 229 9.99 2.86 15.85
N SER A 230 9.46 1.94 16.66
CA SER A 230 10.18 1.34 17.79
C SER A 230 11.42 0.58 17.34
N LEU A 231 11.28 -0.28 16.33
CA LEU A 231 12.38 -1.06 15.77
C LEU A 231 13.42 -0.17 15.07
N SER A 232 12.99 0.89 14.39
CA SER A 232 13.88 1.90 13.80
C SER A 232 14.72 2.59 14.87
N ARG A 233 14.12 3.03 15.98
CA ARG A 233 14.85 3.67 17.09
C ARG A 233 15.80 2.71 17.79
N ARG A 234 15.41 1.44 17.92
CA ARG A 234 16.28 0.39 18.48
C ARG A 234 17.49 0.14 17.60
N LYS A 235 17.29 0.04 16.28
CA LYS A 235 18.37 -0.26 15.33
C LYS A 235 19.24 0.96 15.01
N TYR A 236 18.66 2.15 14.99
CA TYR A 236 19.32 3.41 14.67
C TYR A 236 19.04 4.46 15.76
N PRO A 237 19.67 4.36 16.95
CA PRO A 237 19.39 5.25 18.09
C PRO A 237 19.63 6.73 17.80
N ASP A 238 20.61 7.03 16.94
CA ASP A 238 21.00 8.39 16.56
C ASP A 238 20.22 8.93 15.34
N ALA A 239 19.29 8.15 14.78
CA ALA A 239 18.50 8.59 13.64
C ALA A 239 17.49 9.66 14.07
N GLN A 240 17.43 10.75 13.30
CA GLN A 240 16.43 11.79 13.50
C GLN A 240 15.02 11.29 13.17
N ASP A 241 14.01 11.91 13.77
CA ASP A 241 12.60 11.59 13.54
C ASP A 241 12.22 11.67 12.05
N GLN A 242 12.76 12.64 11.30
CA GLN A 242 12.60 12.73 9.85
C GLN A 242 13.01 11.44 9.14
N THR A 243 14.12 10.83 9.56
CA THR A 243 14.60 9.58 9.00
C THR A 243 13.58 8.49 9.31
N ILE A 244 13.20 8.31 10.57
CA ILE A 244 12.22 7.29 10.98
C ILE A 244 10.88 7.45 10.23
N CYS A 245 10.41 8.69 10.04
CA CYS A 245 9.22 9.01 9.25
C CYS A 245 9.30 8.46 7.81
N THR A 246 10.49 8.37 7.20
CA THR A 246 10.62 7.78 5.85
C THR A 246 10.32 6.28 5.81
N LEU A 247 10.56 5.53 6.90
CA LEU A 247 10.18 4.11 6.98
C LEU A 247 8.68 3.95 7.22
N ILE A 248 8.12 4.75 8.12
CA ILE A 248 6.67 4.78 8.39
C ILE A 248 5.92 5.17 7.11
N GLY A 249 6.35 6.24 6.43
CA GLY A 249 5.79 6.67 5.14
C GLY A 249 6.00 5.67 4.02
N GLY A 250 7.07 4.86 4.08
CA GLY A 250 7.29 3.72 3.19
C GLY A 250 6.29 2.57 3.40
N PHE A 251 5.66 2.46 4.56
CA PHE A 251 4.52 1.57 4.76
C PHE A 251 3.22 2.30 4.41
N PHE A 252 2.94 3.40 5.11
CA PHE A 252 1.64 4.09 5.05
C PHE A 252 1.35 4.70 3.66
N PHE A 253 2.26 5.49 3.08
CA PHE A 253 2.00 6.07 1.77
C PHE A 253 2.27 5.08 0.64
N LEU A 254 3.45 4.46 0.63
CA LEU A 254 3.87 3.63 -0.50
C LEU A 254 3.08 2.32 -0.65
N ARG A 255 2.66 1.68 0.46
CA ARG A 255 2.01 0.36 0.43
C ARG A 255 0.54 0.36 0.78
N PHE A 256 0.01 1.47 1.28
CA PHE A 256 -1.40 1.56 1.66
C PHE A 256 -2.12 2.63 0.85
N ILE A 257 -1.77 3.91 1.01
CA ILE A 257 -2.49 5.02 0.37
C ILE A 257 -2.27 5.08 -1.15
N ASN A 258 -1.02 5.17 -1.61
CA ASN A 258 -0.70 5.45 -3.02
C ASN A 258 -1.20 4.35 -3.98
N PRO A 259 -1.11 3.05 -3.66
CA PRO A 259 -1.72 2.02 -4.48
C PRO A 259 -3.22 2.26 -4.70
N ALA A 260 -3.95 2.66 -3.67
CA ALA A 260 -5.38 2.92 -3.74
C ALA A 260 -5.71 4.18 -4.58
N ILE A 261 -4.84 5.20 -4.57
CA ILE A 261 -4.98 6.38 -5.44
C ILE A 261 -4.69 6.03 -6.90
N VAL A 262 -3.69 5.18 -7.18
CA VAL A 262 -3.27 4.85 -8.56
C VAL A 262 -4.21 3.85 -9.22
N THR A 263 -4.69 2.85 -8.48
CA THR A 263 -5.62 1.81 -8.98
C THR A 263 -6.91 1.74 -8.15
N PRO A 264 -7.70 2.82 -8.08
CA PRO A 264 -8.86 2.93 -7.18
C PRO A 264 -9.92 1.86 -7.38
N ARG A 265 -10.10 1.36 -8.61
CA ARG A 265 -11.04 0.27 -8.91
C ARG A 265 -10.65 -1.03 -8.20
N SER A 266 -9.36 -1.39 -8.19
CA SER A 266 -8.85 -2.58 -7.50
C SER A 266 -8.99 -2.50 -5.97
N TYR A 267 -9.26 -1.30 -5.44
CA TYR A 267 -9.53 -1.04 -4.02
C TYR A 267 -11.01 -0.80 -3.75
N MET A 268 -11.89 -0.98 -4.74
CA MET A 268 -13.34 -0.75 -4.65
C MET A 268 -13.71 0.69 -4.23
N LEU A 269 -12.89 1.67 -4.61
CA LEU A 269 -13.14 3.10 -4.35
C LEU A 269 -14.00 3.77 -5.42
N ILE A 270 -14.06 3.16 -6.60
CA ILE A 270 -14.84 3.62 -7.76
C ILE A 270 -15.40 2.41 -8.52
N GLU A 271 -16.47 2.64 -9.27
CA GLU A 271 -17.16 1.59 -10.04
C GLU A 271 -16.54 1.36 -11.42
N ALA A 272 -16.15 2.43 -12.12
CA ALA A 272 -15.65 2.38 -13.48
C ALA A 272 -14.18 2.81 -13.57
N THR A 273 -13.43 2.23 -14.52
CA THR A 273 -12.05 2.64 -14.78
C THR A 273 -12.02 4.09 -15.29
N PRO A 274 -11.20 5.00 -14.71
CA PRO A 274 -11.14 6.39 -15.16
C PRO A 274 -10.56 6.51 -16.57
N SER A 275 -10.98 7.56 -17.27
CA SER A 275 -10.35 7.98 -18.52
C SER A 275 -8.88 8.38 -18.31
N ASP A 276 -8.13 8.51 -19.40
CA ASP A 276 -6.67 8.67 -19.34
C ASP A 276 -6.21 9.91 -18.56
N LYS A 277 -6.95 11.02 -18.66
CA LYS A 277 -6.62 12.30 -18.00
C LYS A 277 -6.75 12.24 -16.46
N PRO A 278 -7.90 11.86 -15.86
CA PRO A 278 -8.00 11.61 -14.42
C PRO A 278 -7.00 10.57 -13.92
N ARG A 279 -6.82 9.44 -14.65
CA ARG A 279 -5.87 8.39 -14.26
C ARG A 279 -4.43 8.91 -14.18
N ARG A 280 -4.03 9.74 -15.15
CA ARG A 280 -2.73 10.41 -15.15
C ARG A 280 -2.60 11.38 -13.97
N THR A 281 -3.65 12.15 -13.69
CA THR A 281 -3.66 13.10 -12.57
C THR A 281 -3.54 12.39 -11.22
N LEU A 282 -4.31 11.32 -10.98
CA LEU A 282 -4.19 10.47 -9.79
C LEU A 282 -2.76 9.92 -9.63
N THR A 283 -2.13 9.51 -10.73
CA THR A 283 -0.72 9.06 -10.72
C THR A 283 0.23 10.19 -10.30
N LEU A 284 0.01 11.42 -10.77
CA LEU A 284 0.81 12.57 -10.37
C LEU A 284 0.61 12.90 -8.87
N VAL A 285 -0.63 12.87 -8.38
CA VAL A 285 -0.96 13.06 -6.95
C VAL A 285 -0.24 12.02 -6.09
N ALA A 286 -0.34 10.74 -6.43
CA ALA A 286 0.36 9.67 -5.71
C ALA A 286 1.89 9.87 -5.71
N LYS A 287 2.48 10.32 -6.83
CA LYS A 287 3.91 10.66 -6.89
C LYS A 287 4.26 11.84 -5.98
N MET A 288 3.42 12.87 -5.91
CA MET A 288 3.62 14.03 -5.02
C MET A 288 3.60 13.61 -3.55
N LEU A 289 2.60 12.82 -3.14
CA LEU A 289 2.51 12.26 -1.79
C LEU A 289 3.71 11.34 -1.48
N GLN A 290 4.14 10.53 -2.46
CA GLN A 290 5.31 9.68 -2.29
C GLN A 290 6.61 10.47 -2.09
N ASN A 291 6.79 11.54 -2.86
CA ASN A 291 7.93 12.45 -2.75
C ASN A 291 7.95 13.19 -1.41
N LEU A 292 6.76 13.48 -0.86
CA LEU A 292 6.62 14.09 0.46
C LEU A 292 6.98 13.12 1.59
N ALA A 293 6.52 11.86 1.50
CA ALA A 293 6.84 10.81 2.47
C ALA A 293 8.33 10.41 2.46
N ASN A 294 8.98 10.46 1.30
CA ASN A 294 10.39 10.12 1.13
C ASN A 294 11.30 11.36 0.99
N LYS A 295 12.58 11.12 0.67
CA LYS A 295 13.46 12.16 0.13
C LYS A 295 13.29 12.16 -1.40
N PRO A 296 12.78 13.24 -2.01
CA PRO A 296 12.55 13.27 -3.44
C PRO A 296 13.87 13.18 -4.22
N SER A 297 13.83 12.50 -5.37
CA SER A 297 14.92 12.48 -6.35
C SER A 297 14.36 12.84 -7.73
N TYR A 298 14.82 13.97 -8.27
CA TYR A 298 14.37 14.50 -9.54
C TYR A 298 15.25 14.08 -10.72
N ALA A 299 16.22 13.18 -10.51
CA ALA A 299 17.17 12.78 -11.55
C ALA A 299 16.49 12.09 -12.74
N LYS A 300 15.42 11.33 -12.51
CA LYS A 300 14.66 10.63 -13.56
C LYS A 300 13.57 11.49 -14.20
N GLU A 301 13.02 12.43 -13.45
CA GLU A 301 11.89 13.28 -13.88
C GLU A 301 12.17 14.74 -13.46
N PRO A 302 13.07 15.45 -14.17
CA PRO A 302 13.50 16.80 -13.78
C PRO A 302 12.35 17.80 -13.66
N TYR A 303 11.30 17.65 -14.47
CA TYR A 303 10.11 18.50 -14.47
C TYR A 303 9.36 18.48 -13.12
N MET A 304 9.45 17.39 -12.34
CA MET A 304 8.83 17.28 -11.01
C MET A 304 9.48 18.21 -9.97
N SER A 305 10.65 18.79 -10.26
CA SER A 305 11.30 19.76 -9.38
C SER A 305 10.45 21.02 -9.15
N LYS A 306 9.56 21.36 -10.09
CA LYS A 306 8.59 22.47 -9.94
C LYS A 306 7.58 22.25 -8.82
N LEU A 307 7.43 21.01 -8.33
CA LEU A 307 6.55 20.65 -7.22
C LEU A 307 7.30 20.60 -5.87
N GLN A 308 8.57 21.04 -5.82
CA GLN A 308 9.31 21.17 -4.56
C GLN A 308 8.60 22.05 -3.51
N PRO A 309 7.95 23.19 -3.87
CA PRO A 309 7.22 23.99 -2.88
C PRO A 309 6.17 23.18 -2.12
N PHE A 310 5.37 22.36 -2.82
CA PHE A 310 4.42 21.45 -2.18
C PHE A 310 5.09 20.52 -1.15
N VAL A 311 6.28 20.00 -1.46
CA VAL A 311 7.01 19.14 -0.51
C VAL A 311 7.49 19.94 0.70
N HIS A 312 8.03 21.13 0.48
CA HIS A 312 8.53 22.00 1.54
C HIS A 312 7.42 22.43 2.50
N ASP A 313 6.32 22.95 1.95
CA ASP A 313 5.20 23.51 2.71
C ASP A 313 4.48 22.45 3.56
N ASN A 314 4.54 21.18 3.15
CA ASN A 314 3.82 20.09 3.79
C ASN A 314 4.69 19.15 4.62
N LYS A 315 6.02 19.32 4.63
CA LYS A 315 6.94 18.34 5.24
C LYS A 315 6.70 18.18 6.74
N GLU A 316 6.54 19.29 7.45
CA GLU A 316 6.36 19.29 8.90
C GLU A 316 5.05 18.64 9.31
N ARG A 317 3.93 19.03 8.69
CA ARG A 317 2.60 18.48 9.00
C ARG A 317 2.52 16.98 8.72
N VAL A 318 3.15 16.49 7.65
CA VAL A 318 3.19 15.05 7.35
C VAL A 318 4.05 14.28 8.33
N ASN A 319 5.22 14.81 8.72
CA ASN A 319 6.04 14.12 9.72
C ASN A 319 5.31 14.08 11.07
N LYS A 320 4.63 15.15 11.46
CA LYS A 320 3.77 15.16 12.65
C LYS A 320 2.69 14.07 12.56
N PHE A 321 1.92 14.03 11.47
CA PHE A 321 0.92 12.99 11.25
C PHE A 321 1.50 11.57 11.33
N LEU A 322 2.65 11.32 10.70
CA LEU A 322 3.31 10.01 10.73
C LEU A 322 3.77 9.60 12.13
N LEU A 323 4.14 10.56 12.99
CA LEU A 323 4.47 10.30 14.39
C LEU A 323 3.20 10.06 15.22
N ASP A 324 2.16 10.86 15.00
CA ASP A 324 0.87 10.74 15.70
C ASP A 324 0.17 9.39 15.37
N LEU A 325 0.37 8.84 14.17
CA LEU A 325 -0.04 7.48 13.79
C LEU A 325 0.52 6.41 14.74
N CYS A 326 1.72 6.61 15.29
CA CYS A 326 2.38 5.65 16.17
C CYS A 326 1.88 5.72 17.63
N GLU A 327 1.10 6.73 17.99
CA GLU A 327 0.63 6.95 19.36
C GLU A 327 -0.61 6.08 19.64
N VAL A 328 -0.38 4.78 19.83
CA VAL A 328 -1.41 3.79 20.19
C VAL A 328 -0.97 2.90 21.34
N GLN A 329 -1.94 2.46 22.14
CA GLN A 329 -1.69 1.58 23.28
C GLN A 329 -1.26 0.18 22.84
N ASP A 330 -0.48 -0.50 23.68
CA ASP A 330 -0.16 -1.90 23.48
C ASP A 330 -1.32 -2.80 23.89
N PHE A 331 -1.44 -3.96 23.25
CA PHE A 331 -2.53 -4.90 23.48
C PHE A 331 -2.14 -6.10 24.36
N TYR A 332 -0.89 -6.18 24.83
CA TYR A 332 -0.36 -7.40 25.48
C TYR A 332 -1.19 -7.85 26.69
N GLU A 333 -1.60 -6.92 27.55
CA GLU A 333 -2.45 -7.24 28.72
C GLU A 333 -3.81 -7.80 28.30
N SER A 334 -4.45 -7.17 27.30
CA SER A 334 -5.73 -7.67 26.77
C SER A 334 -5.59 -9.05 26.12
N LEU A 335 -4.49 -9.29 25.39
CA LEU A 335 -4.22 -10.57 24.75
C LEU A 335 -3.98 -11.68 25.78
N GLU A 336 -3.28 -11.40 26.88
CA GLU A 336 -3.12 -12.36 27.97
C GLU A 336 -4.48 -12.77 28.56
N MET A 337 -5.35 -11.80 28.85
CA MET A 337 -6.71 -12.08 29.33
C MET A 337 -7.53 -12.90 28.32
N ASP A 338 -7.50 -12.51 27.05
CA ASP A 338 -8.21 -13.21 25.96
C ASP A 338 -7.73 -14.66 25.82
N ASN A 339 -6.43 -14.92 26.00
CA ASN A 339 -5.87 -16.27 25.97
C ASN A 339 -6.33 -17.11 27.15
N TYR A 340 -6.40 -16.56 28.36
CA TYR A 340 -6.98 -17.26 29.52
C TYR A 340 -8.45 -17.62 29.29
N VAL A 341 -9.24 -16.70 28.73
CA VAL A 341 -10.65 -16.95 28.40
C VAL A 341 -10.76 -18.02 27.32
N ALA A 342 -9.94 -17.99 26.28
CA ALA A 342 -9.96 -18.98 25.21
C ALA A 342 -9.67 -20.40 25.72
N LEU A 343 -8.69 -20.56 26.63
CA LEU A 343 -8.38 -21.84 27.26
C LEU A 343 -9.53 -22.40 28.12
N SER A 344 -10.47 -21.53 28.54
CA SER A 344 -11.66 -21.94 29.30
C SER A 344 -12.87 -22.32 28.43
N LYS A 345 -12.88 -21.95 27.14
CA LYS A 345 -13.93 -22.31 26.19
C LYS A 345 -13.71 -23.75 25.70
N ARG A 346 -14.77 -24.55 25.71
CA ARG A 346 -14.70 -25.99 25.34
C ARG A 346 -14.80 -26.26 23.84
N ASP A 347 -15.35 -25.30 23.09
CA ASP A 347 -15.64 -25.45 21.65
C ASP A 347 -15.05 -24.25 20.89
N LEU A 348 -13.76 -24.33 20.54
CA LEU A 348 -13.13 -23.43 19.58
C LEU A 348 -13.20 -24.09 18.21
N GLU A 349 -14.01 -23.54 17.32
CA GLU A 349 -14.18 -24.05 15.96
C GLU A 349 -13.49 -23.11 14.95
N LEU A 350 -12.59 -23.68 14.15
CA LEU A 350 -11.95 -23.00 13.03
C LEU A 350 -12.59 -23.54 11.74
N GLN A 351 -13.29 -22.69 11.01
CA GLN A 351 -13.88 -23.07 9.72
C GLN A 351 -12.80 -23.00 8.64
N ILE A 352 -12.44 -24.15 8.08
CA ILE A 352 -11.36 -24.29 7.09
C ILE A 352 -11.89 -25.11 5.92
N THR A 353 -11.60 -24.66 4.71
CA THR A 353 -11.96 -25.35 3.47
C THR A 353 -10.82 -26.28 3.01
N LEU A 354 -11.17 -27.35 2.27
CA LEU A 354 -10.20 -28.39 1.86
C LEU A 354 -9.07 -27.89 0.94
N ASN A 355 -9.28 -26.78 0.22
CA ASN A 355 -8.25 -26.18 -0.65
C ASN A 355 -7.17 -25.42 0.14
N GLU A 356 -7.37 -25.22 1.45
CA GLU A 356 -6.40 -24.62 2.36
C GLU A 356 -5.51 -25.68 3.03
N HIS A 357 -5.73 -26.97 2.70
CA HIS A 357 -4.78 -28.04 2.97
C HIS A 357 -3.78 -28.18 1.82
N PRO A 358 -2.46 -28.35 2.09
CA PRO A 358 -1.51 -28.71 1.05
C PRO A 358 -1.80 -30.15 0.60
N THR A 359 -2.53 -30.32 -0.49
CA THR A 359 -2.81 -31.63 -1.11
C THR A 359 -1.68 -32.12 -2.02
N SER A 360 -0.53 -31.44 -2.08
CA SER A 360 0.56 -31.77 -3.00
C SER A 360 1.69 -32.67 -2.43
N ALA A 361 1.45 -33.42 -1.36
CA ALA A 361 2.50 -34.26 -0.74
C ALA A 361 2.29 -35.79 -0.78
N PHE A 362 1.17 -36.31 -1.29
CA PHE A 362 0.94 -37.76 -1.33
C PHE A 362 0.38 -38.25 -2.66
N ALA A 363 1.22 -38.20 -3.70
CA ALA A 363 1.15 -39.14 -4.80
C ALA A 363 2.29 -40.15 -4.64
N ALA A 364 2.06 -41.16 -3.82
CA ALA A 364 2.85 -42.39 -3.80
C ALA A 364 1.85 -43.54 -3.66
N ASP A 365 1.42 -44.07 -4.80
CA ASP A 365 1.52 -45.50 -5.15
C ASP A 365 1.34 -45.66 -6.68
#